data_AF-A0A2D7JZC6-F1
#
_entry.id   AF-A0A2D7JZC6-F1
#
_cell.length_a   1.000
_cell.length_b   1.000
_cell.length_c   1.000
_cell.angle_alpha   90.00
_cell.angle_beta   90.00
_cell.angle_gamma   90.00
#
_symmetry.space_group_name_H-M   'P 1'
#
loop_
_entity.id
_entity.type
_entity.pdbx_description
1 polymer ?
#
loop_
_entity_poly.entity_id
_entity_poly.type
_entity_poly.pdbx_seq_one_letter_code
_entity_poly.pdbx_strand_id
1 'polypeptide(L)'
;MFKRTMLLCTFVMTMFYVTKAFGINPPEFLYPADAPILCGPYDQVETFLGESGYQPVSVGFGRAGGVPDGQQVFAILGYKHEDNGTMIATVETPNGMDKCIIYTIFDFTEVGQIDVKN
;
A
#
# COMPACT_ATOMS: atom_id res chain seq x y z
N MET A 1 -27.38 -28.23 -27.02
CA MET A 1 -25.97 -27.85 -26.76
C MET A 1 -25.84 -26.47 -26.10
N PHE A 2 -26.59 -25.45 -26.54
CA PHE A 2 -26.55 -24.08 -26.01
C PHE A 2 -26.75 -23.94 -24.49
N LYS A 3 -27.67 -24.73 -23.89
CA LYS A 3 -27.92 -24.72 -22.43
C LYS A 3 -26.73 -25.18 -21.57
N ARG A 4 -25.92 -26.13 -22.05
CA ARG A 4 -24.76 -26.65 -21.30
C ARG A 4 -23.58 -25.67 -21.36
N THR A 5 -23.40 -24.99 -22.49
CA THR A 5 -22.40 -23.92 -22.65
C THR A 5 -22.77 -22.69 -21.82
N MET A 6 -24.04 -22.32 -21.78
CA MET A 6 -24.53 -21.19 -20.98
C MET A 6 -24.33 -21.41 -19.47
N LEU A 7 -24.61 -22.62 -18.96
CA LEU A 7 -24.36 -22.95 -17.53
C LEU A 7 -22.88 -22.89 -17.16
N LEU A 8 -21.98 -23.34 -18.05
CA LEU A 8 -20.55 -23.29 -17.82
C LEU A 8 -20.03 -21.84 -17.72
N CYS A 9 -20.51 -20.94 -18.57
CA CYS A 9 -20.11 -19.53 -18.54
C CYS A 9 -20.56 -18.80 -17.25
N THR A 10 -21.75 -19.11 -16.74
CA THR A 10 -22.22 -18.57 -15.45
C THR A 10 -21.43 -19.09 -14.24
N PHE A 11 -20.93 -20.33 -14.29
CA PHE A 11 -20.07 -20.88 -13.24
C PHE A 11 -18.66 -20.25 -13.27
N VAL A 12 -18.15 -19.92 -14.47
CA VAL A 12 -16.86 -19.24 -14.63
C VAL A 12 -16.95 -17.75 -14.21
N MET A 13 -18.07 -17.06 -14.49
CA MET A 13 -18.26 -15.66 -14.09
C MET A 13 -18.46 -15.46 -12.57
N THR A 14 -18.97 -16.46 -11.85
CA THR A 14 -19.15 -16.38 -10.39
C THR A 14 -17.84 -16.56 -9.61
N MET A 15 -16.83 -17.21 -10.20
CA MET A 15 -15.48 -17.34 -9.62
C MET A 15 -14.67 -16.02 -9.62
N PHE A 16 -15.09 -15.00 -10.38
CA PHE A 16 -14.45 -13.67 -10.35
C PHE A 16 -14.98 -12.74 -9.26
N TYR A 17 -16.02 -13.14 -8.51
CA TYR A 17 -16.48 -12.41 -7.33
C TYR A 17 -15.70 -12.87 -6.09
N VAL A 18 -14.38 -12.63 -6.06
CA VAL A 18 -13.64 -12.67 -4.80
C VAL A 18 -14.05 -11.43 -4.01
N THR A 19 -14.89 -11.60 -3.00
CA THR A 19 -15.11 -10.56 -2.00
C THR A 19 -13.81 -10.34 -1.25
N LYS A 20 -13.26 -9.13 -1.33
CA LYS A 20 -12.14 -8.74 -0.47
C LYS A 20 -12.63 -8.70 0.97
N ALA A 21 -12.38 -9.77 1.72
CA ALA A 21 -12.68 -9.83 3.14
C ALA A 21 -11.66 -8.96 3.89
N PHE A 22 -12.00 -7.70 4.13
CA PHE A 22 -11.28 -6.89 5.11
C PHE A 22 -11.65 -7.42 6.51
N GLY A 23 -10.71 -8.08 7.19
CA GLY A 23 -10.88 -8.62 8.54
C GLY A 23 -10.93 -7.56 9.66
N ILE A 24 -11.48 -6.38 9.35
CA ILE A 24 -11.64 -5.25 10.26
C ILE A 24 -13.12 -4.87 10.19
N ASN A 25 -13.76 -4.60 11.33
CA ASN A 25 -15.08 -3.96 11.38
C ASN A 25 -14.85 -2.44 11.46
N PRO A 26 -14.70 -1.73 10.32
CA PRO A 26 -14.46 -0.31 10.39
C PRO A 26 -15.71 0.41 10.91
N PRO A 27 -15.57 1.60 11.51
CA PRO A 27 -16.71 2.48 11.75
C PRO A 27 -17.59 2.64 10.51
N GLU A 28 -18.91 2.74 10.68
CA GLU A 28 -19.90 2.76 9.58
C GLU A 28 -19.66 3.86 8.54
N PHE A 29 -18.95 4.93 8.89
CA PHE A 29 -18.63 6.03 7.97
C PHE A 29 -17.47 5.74 7.01
N LEU A 30 -16.68 4.68 7.25
CA LEU A 30 -15.57 4.30 6.39
C LEU A 30 -16.03 3.29 5.34
N TYR A 31 -15.62 3.52 4.10
CA TYR A 31 -15.88 2.63 2.98
C TYR A 31 -14.56 2.31 2.26
N PRO A 32 -14.43 1.12 1.64
CA PRO A 32 -13.28 0.82 0.80
C PRO A 32 -13.17 1.82 -0.34
N ALA A 33 -11.98 2.42 -0.49
CA ALA A 33 -11.67 3.31 -1.59
C ALA A 33 -10.53 2.72 -2.43
N ASP A 34 -10.57 2.99 -3.73
CA ASP A 34 -9.48 2.64 -4.62
C ASP A 34 -8.36 3.69 -4.49
N ALA A 35 -7.16 3.24 -4.16
CA ALA A 35 -5.96 4.08 -4.14
C ALA A 35 -5.13 3.83 -5.42
N PRO A 36 -4.60 4.88 -6.06
CA PRO A 36 -3.74 4.73 -7.24
C PRO A 36 -2.34 4.27 -6.82
N ILE A 37 -2.20 2.97 -6.55
CA ILE A 37 -0.96 2.32 -6.12
C ILE A 37 -0.22 1.78 -7.36
N LEU A 38 1.08 2.00 -7.44
CA LEU A 38 1.96 1.46 -8.49
C LEU A 38 2.89 0.40 -7.91
N CYS A 39 2.79 -0.84 -8.39
CA CYS A 39 3.59 -1.97 -7.91
C CYS A 39 4.63 -2.40 -8.95
N GLY A 40 5.77 -2.88 -8.46
CA GLY A 40 6.78 -3.55 -9.27
C GLY A 40 7.58 -4.56 -8.45
N PRO A 41 8.44 -5.35 -9.11
CA PRO A 41 9.35 -6.25 -8.42
C PRO A 41 10.17 -5.51 -7.37
N TYR A 42 10.32 -6.12 -6.19
CA TYR A 42 10.98 -5.50 -5.04
C TYR A 42 12.34 -4.89 -5.38
N ASP A 43 13.20 -5.66 -6.06
CA ASP A 43 14.56 -5.26 -6.44
C ASP A 43 14.60 -4.06 -7.39
N GLN A 44 13.69 -4.02 -8.36
CA GLN A 44 13.58 -2.92 -9.32
C GLN A 44 13.09 -1.64 -8.67
N VAL A 45 12.12 -1.74 -7.75
CA VAL A 45 11.60 -0.58 -7.02
C VAL A 45 12.64 -0.04 -6.04
N GLU A 46 13.34 -0.91 -5.32
CA GLU A 46 14.47 -0.49 -4.46
C GLU A 46 15.59 0.18 -5.27
N THR A 47 15.94 -0.38 -6.43
CA THR A 47 16.94 0.21 -7.32
C THR A 47 16.49 1.60 -7.79
N PHE A 48 15.23 1.72 -8.25
CA PHE A 48 14.65 3.01 -8.64
C PHE A 48 14.70 4.05 -7.51
N LEU A 49 14.31 3.66 -6.29
CA LEU A 49 14.33 4.56 -5.13
C LEU A 49 15.77 5.02 -4.83
N GLY A 50 16.72 4.10 -4.81
CA GLY A 50 18.13 4.40 -4.57
C GLY A 50 18.76 5.29 -5.65
N GLU A 51 18.55 4.97 -6.93
CA GLU A 51 19.06 5.76 -8.06
C GLU A 51 18.40 7.14 -8.15
N SER A 52 17.16 7.26 -7.69
CA SER A 52 16.41 8.52 -7.66
C SER A 52 16.65 9.35 -6.40
N GLY A 53 17.63 8.99 -5.56
CA GLY A 53 18.03 9.79 -4.40
C GLY A 53 17.06 9.76 -3.22
N TYR A 54 16.17 8.77 -3.14
CA TYR A 54 15.24 8.62 -2.02
C TYR A 54 15.86 7.82 -0.88
N GLN A 55 15.87 8.41 0.31
CA GLN A 55 16.36 7.78 1.54
C GLN A 55 15.21 7.42 2.48
N PRO A 56 15.21 6.21 3.08
CA PRO A 56 14.17 5.82 4.03
C PRO A 56 14.29 6.65 5.31
N VAL A 57 13.18 7.27 5.73
CA VAL A 57 13.09 8.11 6.93
C VAL A 57 12.12 7.57 7.98
N SER A 58 11.26 6.63 7.60
CA SER A 58 10.29 6.02 8.52
C SER A 58 9.90 4.62 8.08
N VAL A 59 9.54 3.78 9.05
CA VAL A 59 8.97 2.46 8.83
C VAL A 59 7.85 2.20 9.83
N GLY A 60 6.75 1.63 9.37
CA GLY A 60 5.63 1.18 10.19
C GLY A 60 5.12 -0.18 9.75
N PHE A 61 4.57 -0.96 10.67
CA PHE A 61 4.14 -2.33 10.40
C PHE A 61 2.64 -2.49 10.56
N GLY A 62 1.97 -2.89 9.48
CA GLY A 62 0.60 -3.34 9.50
C GLY A 62 0.50 -4.73 10.11
N ARG A 63 -0.44 -4.91 11.04
CA ARG A 63 -0.62 -6.16 11.78
C ARG A 63 -2.00 -6.76 11.53
N ALA A 64 -2.06 -8.09 11.51
CA ALA A 64 -3.28 -8.85 11.33
C ALA A 64 -4.36 -8.39 12.33
N GLY A 65 -5.58 -8.15 11.83
CA GLY A 65 -6.69 -7.65 12.63
C GLY A 65 -6.58 -6.19 13.06
N GLY A 66 -5.54 -5.45 12.65
CA GLY A 66 -5.35 -4.05 13.03
C GLY A 66 -5.04 -3.84 14.52
N VAL A 67 -4.51 -4.87 15.20
CA VAL A 67 -4.20 -4.83 16.64
C VAL A 67 -2.68 -4.82 16.89
N PRO A 68 -2.20 -4.19 17.98
CA PRO A 68 -0.77 -4.03 18.26
C PRO A 68 0.01 -5.35 18.37
N ASP A 69 -0.64 -6.41 18.86
CA ASP A 69 -0.01 -7.72 19.07
C ASP A 69 -0.24 -8.69 17.90
N GLY A 70 -0.93 -8.23 16.84
CA GLY A 70 -1.17 -9.04 15.65
C GLY A 70 0.13 -9.35 14.91
N GLN A 71 0.14 -10.44 14.14
CA GLN A 71 1.27 -10.78 13.27
C GLN A 71 1.46 -9.69 12.21
N GLN A 72 2.71 -9.32 11.91
CA GLN A 72 3.02 -8.39 10.82
C GLN A 72 2.60 -8.96 9.47
N VAL A 73 1.83 -8.20 8.70
CA VAL A 73 1.30 -8.60 7.39
C VAL A 73 1.74 -7.68 6.25
N PHE A 74 2.19 -6.46 6.56
CA PHE A 74 2.86 -5.56 5.62
C PHE A 74 3.71 -4.53 6.37
N ALA A 75 4.66 -3.90 5.67
CA ALA A 75 5.37 -2.73 6.13
C ALA A 75 5.06 -1.53 5.22
N ILE A 76 4.99 -0.34 5.80
CA ILE A 76 4.98 0.94 5.08
C ILE A 76 6.31 1.63 5.35
N LEU A 77 7.00 2.04 4.30
CA LEU A 77 8.24 2.80 4.40
C LEU A 77 8.02 4.19 3.79
N GLY A 78 8.39 5.23 4.54
CA GLY A 78 8.43 6.59 4.03
C GLY A 78 9.85 6.96 3.63
N TYR A 79 10.01 7.55 2.45
CA TYR A 79 11.26 7.99 1.88
C TYR A 79 11.21 9.48 1.61
N LYS A 80 12.31 10.19 1.87
CA LYS A 80 12.49 11.58 1.44
C LYS A 80 13.61 11.66 0.42
N HIS A 81 13.43 12.53 -0.56
CA HIS A 81 14.52 12.95 -1.41
C HIS A 81 15.29 14.07 -0.72
N GLU A 82 16.63 14.02 -0.76
CA GLU A 82 17.49 14.95 -0.01
C GLU A 82 17.30 16.42 -0.45
N ASP A 83 17.14 16.66 -1.76
CA ASP A 83 17.30 18.01 -2.33
C ASP A 83 16.03 18.73 -2.82
N ASN A 84 14.88 18.06 -2.97
CA ASN A 84 13.76 18.61 -3.76
C ASN A 84 12.41 18.65 -3.01
N GLY A 85 12.38 18.29 -1.73
CA GLY A 85 11.15 18.31 -0.93
C GLY A 85 10.09 17.30 -1.36
N THR A 86 10.45 16.23 -2.10
CA THR A 86 9.52 15.13 -2.39
C THR A 86 9.59 14.04 -1.33
N MET A 87 8.43 13.40 -1.11
CA MET A 87 8.31 12.24 -0.23
C MET A 87 7.56 11.12 -0.97
N ILE A 88 8.05 9.89 -0.82
CA ILE A 88 7.41 8.68 -1.30
C ILE A 88 7.00 7.83 -0.10
N ALA A 89 5.81 7.23 -0.15
CA ALA A 89 5.47 6.12 0.74
C ALA A 89 5.33 4.85 -0.08
N THR A 90 5.90 3.75 0.42
CA THR A 90 5.76 2.42 -0.17
C THR A 90 5.11 1.45 0.79
N VAL A 91 4.54 0.37 0.24
CA VAL A 91 4.07 -0.79 0.99
C VAL A 91 4.70 -2.06 0.43
N GLU A 92 5.05 -2.98 1.31
CA GLU A 92 5.60 -4.30 0.98
C GLU A 92 5.06 -5.36 1.94
N THR A 93 5.01 -6.62 1.50
CA THR A 93 4.61 -7.73 2.36
C THR A 93 5.82 -8.60 2.73
N PRO A 94 5.77 -9.39 3.83
CA PRO A 94 6.90 -10.18 4.29
C PRO A 94 7.48 -11.19 3.27
N ASN A 95 6.72 -11.51 2.21
CA ASN A 95 7.22 -12.39 1.15
C ASN A 95 8.25 -11.71 0.23
N GLY A 96 8.37 -10.37 0.28
CA GLY A 96 9.35 -9.60 -0.49
C GLY A 96 9.19 -9.69 -2.01
N MET A 97 8.02 -10.10 -2.52
CA MET A 97 7.83 -10.27 -3.97
C MET A 97 7.71 -8.91 -4.69
N ASP A 98 6.81 -8.08 -4.20
CA ASP A 98 6.51 -6.78 -4.78
C ASP A 98 6.70 -5.69 -3.74
N LYS A 99 7.12 -4.52 -4.23
CA LYS A 99 7.10 -3.27 -3.48
C LYS A 99 6.25 -2.28 -4.27
N CYS A 100 5.31 -1.63 -3.58
CA CYS A 100 4.37 -0.73 -4.22
C CYS A 100 4.52 0.69 -3.71
N ILE A 101 4.60 1.66 -4.61
CA ILE A 101 4.50 3.08 -4.31
C ILE A 101 3.03 3.42 -4.08
N ILE A 102 2.69 3.84 -2.85
CA ILE A 102 1.34 4.23 -2.46
C ILE A 102 1.05 5.65 -2.95
N TYR A 103 2.00 6.55 -2.77
CA TYR A 103 1.93 7.92 -3.24
C TYR A 103 3.34 8.51 -3.40
N THR A 104 3.41 9.52 -4.26
CA THR A 104 4.49 10.49 -4.32
C THR A 104 3.87 11.85 -4.09
N ILE A 105 4.42 12.60 -3.14
CA ILE A 105 3.96 13.95 -2.81
C ILE A 105 5.12 14.93 -2.97
N PHE A 106 4.77 16.16 -3.32
CA PHE A 106 5.67 17.29 -3.58
C PHE A 106 5.45 18.36 -2.50
N ASP A 107 6.41 19.27 -2.34
CA ASP A 107 6.37 20.35 -1.35
C ASP A 107 6.19 19.85 0.10
N PHE A 108 6.76 18.67 0.40
CA PHE A 108 6.63 18.04 1.70
C PHE A 108 7.39 18.84 2.77
N THR A 109 6.66 19.24 3.83
CA THR A 109 7.22 19.92 5.00
C THR A 109 6.70 19.26 6.28
N GLU A 110 7.58 19.00 7.24
CA GLU A 110 7.19 18.43 8.54
C GLU A 110 6.60 19.50 9.47
N VAL A 111 5.32 19.36 9.80
CA VAL A 111 4.64 20.22 10.78
C VAL A 111 4.94 19.68 12.19
N GLY A 112 6.03 20.15 12.81
CA GLY A 112 6.44 19.73 14.16
C GLY A 112 7.85 20.11 14.63
N GLN A 113 8.71 20.60 13.75
CA GLN A 113 9.95 21.32 14.11
C GLN A 113 9.83 22.84 13.96
N ILE A 114 8.66 23.34 13.57
CA ILE A 114 8.32 24.77 13.62
C ILE A 114 7.97 25.07 15.06
N ASP A 115 8.80 25.89 15.71
CA ASP A 115 8.71 26.28 17.12
C ASP A 115 7.26 26.36 17.63
N VAL A 116 6.87 25.39 18.46
CA VAL A 116 5.85 25.63 19.49
C VAL A 116 6.53 26.46 20.58
N LYS A 117 6.85 27.72 20.25
CA LYS A 117 7.07 28.79 21.20
C LYS A 117 5.87 29.71 21.16
N ASN A 118 4.86 29.36 21.95
CA ASN A 118 4.23 30.24 22.94
C ASN A 118 3.15 29.48 23.69
#